data_AF-T1L298-F1
#
_entry.id   AF-T1L298-F1
#
_cell.length_a   1.000
_cell.length_b   1.000
_cell.length_c   1.000
_cell.angle_alpha   90.00
_cell.angle_beta   90.00
_cell.angle_gamma   90.00
#
_symmetry.space_group_name_H-M   'P 1'
#
loop_
_entity.id
_entity.type
_entity.pdbx_description
1 polymer ?
#
loop_
_entity_poly.entity_id
_entity_poly.type
_entity_poly.pdbx_seq_one_letter_code
_entity_poly.pdbx_strand_id
1 'polypeptide(L)'
;MIAKLKSSNFRQHLKPFLYKLIGWTGESDIETRKALARFDYFNQLFLVSLNGGLMQEYDRPITRRVWIANWIARISVIYTVIRMSLFICYQGNAKIDLYLANLIPEDVQPMKTAFFILTNITFSVLFLLREYIHYIERAGYLISFRFFLDIRINGVSCERTNLNKRCGQLFNKICHLLMINGIRLLIVVCVAAFLVIISLRLYFPGNFATKMHVLFVILHITIETVALITIFSPLINIGVYLWTIAALTTARMDSIIDQIKYCLDGSNLSQAELRRINYQVIYVLNDIDKSCRNMNYLLLYLDGLIAIEADIMLLFALIYKLFPNVISKLISFGGITIHFFLVIGAYWASSYYVKVISVHGYYTKLILNTRTICPARFKALEIQDRINGNQTGILIGDFGLITPEFALIFILENINFIMLLTCNINSLVEIS
;
A
#
# COMPACT_ATOMS: atom_id res chain seq x y z
N MET A 1 29.13 -25.98 18.20
CA MET A 1 28.46 -26.72 17.11
C MET A 1 28.29 -25.88 15.81
N ILE A 2 29.16 -24.88 15.54
CA ILE A 2 29.05 -23.99 14.35
C ILE A 2 30.32 -24.03 13.46
N ALA A 3 31.38 -24.74 13.86
CA ALA A 3 32.62 -24.78 13.10
C ALA A 3 32.81 -26.13 12.38
N LYS A 4 32.05 -26.38 11.30
CA LYS A 4 32.39 -27.36 10.23
C LYS A 4 31.44 -27.40 9.02
N LEU A 5 30.75 -26.30 8.69
CA LEU A 5 30.00 -26.23 7.43
C LEU A 5 30.93 -25.76 6.30
N LYS A 6 31.29 -26.68 5.40
CA LYS A 6 31.95 -26.36 4.12
C LYS A 6 31.20 -25.19 3.44
N SER A 7 31.94 -24.18 2.99
CA SER A 7 31.43 -22.99 2.28
C SER A 7 30.44 -23.31 1.14
N SER A 8 30.62 -24.44 0.45
CA SER A 8 29.72 -24.92 -0.61
C SER A 8 28.32 -25.31 -0.11
N ASN A 9 28.21 -25.88 1.09
CA ASN A 9 26.93 -26.33 1.68
C ASN A 9 26.16 -25.17 2.31
N PHE A 10 26.88 -24.17 2.82
CA PHE A 10 26.27 -22.95 3.36
C PHE A 10 25.48 -22.20 2.28
N ARG A 11 26.06 -22.00 1.08
CA ARG A 11 25.36 -21.35 -0.04
C ARG A 11 24.14 -22.14 -0.52
N GLN A 12 24.22 -23.48 -0.51
CA GLN A 12 23.10 -24.35 -0.89
C GLN A 12 21.96 -24.38 0.13
N HIS A 13 22.23 -24.12 1.42
CA HIS A 13 21.19 -24.07 2.46
C HIS A 13 20.67 -22.63 2.70
N LEU A 14 21.51 -21.62 2.50
CA LEU A 14 21.16 -20.21 2.60
C LEU A 14 20.15 -19.82 1.52
N LYS A 15 20.32 -20.29 0.29
CA LYS A 15 19.42 -19.97 -0.83
C LYS A 15 17.96 -20.44 -0.59
N PRO A 16 17.67 -21.70 -0.25
CA PRO A 16 16.31 -22.14 0.07
C PRO A 16 15.79 -21.53 1.37
N PHE A 17 16.65 -21.27 2.36
CA PHE A 17 16.26 -20.54 3.57
C PHE A 17 15.84 -19.10 3.27
N LEU A 18 16.63 -18.36 2.49
CA LEU A 18 16.33 -16.99 2.04
C LEU A 18 15.07 -16.97 1.17
N TYR A 19 14.90 -17.94 0.28
CA TYR A 19 13.69 -18.05 -0.52
C TYR A 19 12.45 -18.34 0.34
N LYS A 20 12.56 -19.19 1.36
CA LYS A 20 11.46 -19.43 2.31
C LYS A 20 11.20 -18.21 3.21
N LEU A 21 12.25 -17.49 3.60
CA LEU A 21 12.18 -16.26 4.38
C LEU A 21 11.52 -15.14 3.58
N ILE A 22 11.88 -14.99 2.30
CA ILE A 22 11.31 -14.00 1.39
C ILE A 22 9.89 -14.43 0.96
N GLY A 23 9.57 -15.73 0.95
CA GLY A 23 8.33 -16.26 0.39
C GLY A 23 8.40 -16.50 -1.12
N TRP A 24 9.62 -16.55 -1.67
CA TRP A 24 9.90 -16.87 -3.06
C TRP A 24 10.13 -18.38 -3.21
N THR A 25 9.11 -19.16 -2.95
CA THR A 25 9.12 -20.59 -3.26
C THR A 25 8.57 -20.75 -4.68
N GLY A 26 9.08 -21.73 -5.45
CA GLY A 26 8.60 -22.03 -6.80
C GLY A 26 7.21 -22.67 -6.78
N GLU A 27 6.28 -22.06 -6.05
CA GLU A 27 5.05 -22.68 -5.60
C GLU A 27 3.96 -22.72 -6.67
N SER A 28 3.12 -23.74 -6.53
CA SER A 28 2.02 -24.05 -7.44
C SER A 28 0.90 -23.02 -7.34
N ASP A 29 0.11 -22.89 -8.40
CA ASP A 29 -1.11 -22.07 -8.45
C ASP A 29 -2.04 -22.30 -7.24
N ILE A 30 -2.13 -23.54 -6.76
CA ILE A 30 -2.93 -23.92 -5.59
C ILE A 30 -2.49 -23.17 -4.33
N GLU A 31 -1.18 -23.02 -4.09
CA GLU A 31 -0.67 -22.34 -2.90
C GLU A 31 -0.88 -20.82 -2.97
N THR A 32 -0.73 -20.22 -4.16
CA THR A 32 -1.11 -18.81 -4.37
C THR A 32 -2.58 -18.58 -4.08
N ARG A 33 -3.46 -19.47 -4.53
CA ARG A 33 -4.90 -19.37 -4.27
C ARG A 33 -5.22 -19.47 -2.78
N LYS A 34 -4.52 -20.34 -2.05
CA LYS A 34 -4.62 -20.41 -0.57
C LYS A 34 -4.11 -19.13 0.09
N ALA A 35 -2.99 -18.58 -0.37
CA ALA A 35 -2.45 -17.33 0.15
C ALA A 35 -3.43 -16.16 -0.06
N LEU A 36 -4.00 -16.04 -1.26
CA LEU A 36 -5.06 -15.08 -1.59
C LEU A 36 -6.28 -15.24 -0.69
N ALA A 37 -6.75 -16.47 -0.49
CA ALA A 37 -7.90 -16.75 0.38
C ALA A 37 -7.63 -16.36 1.85
N ARG A 38 -6.42 -16.64 2.35
CA ARG A 38 -6.02 -16.26 3.71
C ARG A 38 -5.88 -14.75 3.85
N PHE A 39 -5.30 -14.07 2.87
CA PHE A 39 -5.18 -12.62 2.89
C PHE A 39 -6.55 -11.94 2.86
N ASP A 40 -7.47 -12.40 2.01
CA ASP A 40 -8.86 -11.93 2.00
C ASP A 40 -9.59 -12.19 3.33
N TYR A 41 -9.33 -13.33 3.98
CA TYR A 41 -9.84 -13.58 5.33
C TYR A 41 -9.34 -12.54 6.35
N PHE A 42 -8.06 -12.18 6.32
CA PHE A 42 -7.52 -11.12 7.19
C PHE A 42 -8.10 -9.74 6.86
N ASN A 43 -8.28 -9.42 5.57
CA ASN A 43 -8.93 -8.19 5.11
C ASN A 43 -10.34 -8.03 5.72
N GLN A 44 -11.10 -9.12 5.76
CA GLN A 44 -12.43 -9.16 6.39
C GLN A 44 -12.35 -9.14 7.93
N LEU A 45 -11.42 -9.89 8.53
CA LEU A 45 -11.23 -9.96 9.98
C LEU A 45 -10.89 -8.59 10.58
N PHE A 46 -10.02 -7.83 9.91
CA PHE A 46 -9.63 -6.48 10.32
C PHE A 46 -10.62 -5.40 9.87
N LEU A 47 -11.75 -5.77 9.27
CA LEU A 47 -12.81 -4.84 8.86
C LEU A 47 -12.31 -3.77 7.88
N VAL A 48 -11.33 -4.12 7.05
CA VAL A 48 -10.83 -3.24 6.00
C VAL A 48 -11.82 -3.21 4.85
N SER A 49 -12.39 -4.37 4.49
CA SER A 49 -13.56 -4.48 3.60
C SER A 49 -14.82 -4.76 4.40
N LEU A 50 -15.90 -4.03 4.09
CA LEU A 50 -17.22 -4.23 4.69
C LEU A 50 -18.16 -5.07 3.82
N ASN A 51 -17.89 -5.17 2.51
CA ASN A 51 -18.78 -5.78 1.53
C ASN A 51 -18.27 -7.15 1.05
N GLY A 52 -17.82 -8.01 1.97
CA GLY A 52 -17.45 -9.40 1.64
C GLY A 52 -16.07 -9.57 1.00
N GLY A 53 -15.13 -8.66 1.26
CA GLY A 53 -13.74 -8.79 0.81
C GLY A 53 -13.63 -8.68 -0.70
N LEU A 54 -12.92 -9.64 -1.30
CA LEU A 54 -12.75 -9.73 -2.76
C LEU A 54 -14.05 -9.99 -3.54
N MET A 55 -15.13 -10.44 -2.89
CA MET A 55 -16.43 -10.63 -3.56
C MET A 55 -17.12 -9.31 -3.86
N GLN A 56 -16.98 -8.33 -2.97
CA GLN A 56 -17.58 -7.01 -3.10
C GLN A 56 -19.08 -7.12 -3.40
N GLU A 57 -19.83 -7.77 -2.51
CA GLU A 57 -21.26 -8.09 -2.67
C GLU A 57 -22.12 -6.82 -2.50
N TYR A 58 -22.12 -5.93 -3.48
CA TYR A 58 -22.84 -4.64 -3.42
C TYR A 58 -24.35 -4.77 -3.27
N ASP A 59 -24.93 -5.85 -3.79
CA ASP A 59 -26.38 -6.07 -3.77
C ASP A 59 -26.87 -6.65 -2.44
N ARG A 60 -25.96 -6.97 -1.50
CA ARG A 60 -26.30 -7.55 -0.21
C ARG A 60 -26.03 -6.56 0.92
N PRO A 61 -26.96 -6.44 1.88
CA PRO A 61 -26.73 -5.58 3.04
C PRO A 61 -25.58 -6.12 3.90
N ILE A 62 -24.80 -5.19 4.48
CA ILE A 62 -23.74 -5.53 5.43
C ILE A 62 -24.37 -6.28 6.61
N THR A 63 -23.78 -7.42 6.98
CA THR A 63 -24.29 -8.23 8.10
C THR A 63 -24.24 -7.45 9.41
N ARG A 64 -25.24 -7.64 10.28
CA ARG A 64 -25.33 -6.95 11.57
C ARG A 64 -24.07 -7.12 12.43
N ARG A 65 -23.44 -8.30 12.38
CA ARG A 65 -22.19 -8.59 13.12
C ARG A 65 -21.03 -7.71 12.65
N VAL A 66 -20.82 -7.61 11.34
CA VAL A 66 -19.75 -6.76 10.75
C VAL A 66 -20.03 -5.29 11.03
N TRP A 67 -21.30 -4.88 10.95
CA TRP A 67 -21.71 -3.51 11.26
C TRP A 67 -21.41 -3.11 12.71
N ILE A 68 -21.78 -3.97 13.69
CA ILE A 68 -21.48 -3.73 15.12
C ILE A 68 -19.96 -3.70 15.35
N ALA A 69 -19.21 -4.65 14.79
CA ALA A 69 -17.76 -4.71 14.94
C ALA A 69 -17.08 -3.46 14.37
N ASN A 70 -17.55 -2.97 13.21
CA ASN A 70 -17.06 -1.73 12.60
C ASN A 70 -17.32 -0.51 13.48
N TRP A 71 -18.49 -0.42 14.12
CA TRP A 71 -18.78 0.66 15.06
C TRP A 71 -17.88 0.61 16.29
N ILE A 72 -17.62 -0.57 16.84
CA ILE A 72 -16.67 -0.73 17.97
C ILE A 72 -15.29 -0.23 17.55
N ALA A 73 -14.79 -0.63 16.37
CA ALA A 73 -13.51 -0.15 15.83
C ALA A 73 -13.47 1.38 15.70
N ARG A 74 -14.52 2.00 15.13
CA ARG A 74 -14.62 3.46 15.00
C ARG A 74 -14.64 4.17 16.36
N ILE A 75 -15.45 3.67 17.30
CA ILE A 75 -15.56 4.24 18.64
C ILE A 75 -14.20 4.17 19.35
N SER A 76 -13.46 3.06 19.23
CA SER A 76 -12.11 2.95 19.81
C SER A 76 -11.16 4.01 19.28
N VAL A 77 -11.16 4.28 17.97
CA VAL A 77 -10.31 5.32 17.36
C VAL A 77 -10.73 6.72 17.82
N ILE A 78 -12.02 7.04 17.75
CA ILE A 78 -12.56 8.34 18.17
C ILE A 78 -12.28 8.58 19.66
N TYR A 79 -12.47 7.56 20.49
CA TYR A 79 -12.17 7.61 21.92
C TYR A 79 -10.69 7.93 22.17
N THR A 80 -9.76 7.26 21.46
CA THR A 80 -8.33 7.54 21.60
C THR A 80 -8.00 8.98 21.21
N VAL A 81 -8.54 9.49 20.10
CA VAL A 81 -8.33 10.89 19.66
C VAL A 81 -8.86 11.88 20.70
N ILE A 82 -10.11 11.73 21.14
CA ILE A 82 -10.72 12.59 22.17
C ILE A 82 -9.86 12.59 23.42
N ARG A 83 -9.40 11.41 23.86
CA ARG A 83 -8.57 11.27 25.05
C ARG A 83 -7.23 12.01 24.91
N MET A 84 -6.55 11.88 23.77
CA MET A 84 -5.31 12.63 23.52
C MET A 84 -5.58 14.14 23.47
N SER A 85 -6.69 14.58 22.88
CA SER A 85 -7.11 16.00 22.88
C SER A 85 -7.39 16.52 24.30
N LEU A 86 -8.03 15.73 25.16
CA LEU A 86 -8.25 16.11 26.56
C LEU A 86 -6.93 16.30 27.32
N PHE A 87 -5.92 15.47 27.05
CA PHE A 87 -4.58 15.66 27.63
C PHE A 87 -3.88 16.93 27.14
N ILE A 88 -4.18 17.39 25.92
CA ILE A 88 -3.68 18.68 25.41
C ILE A 88 -4.38 19.84 26.13
N CYS A 89 -5.70 19.79 26.29
CA CYS A 89 -6.49 20.90 26.84
C CYS A 89 -6.39 21.04 28.37
N TYR A 90 -6.25 19.94 29.11
CA TYR A 90 -6.30 19.92 30.58
C TYR A 90 -5.01 19.42 31.22
N GLN A 91 -3.90 20.05 30.84
CA GLN A 91 -2.59 19.78 31.44
C GLN A 91 -2.58 20.17 32.92
N GLY A 92 -1.91 19.41 33.79
CA GLY A 92 -1.84 19.69 35.24
C GLY A 92 -3.00 19.11 36.06
N ASN A 93 -4.02 18.50 35.43
CA ASN A 93 -5.21 18.05 36.14
C ASN A 93 -5.07 16.61 36.65
N ALA A 94 -4.74 16.47 37.93
CA ALA A 94 -4.55 15.19 38.61
C ALA A 94 -5.74 14.20 38.46
N LYS A 95 -6.99 14.68 38.34
CA LYS A 95 -8.15 13.81 38.14
C LYS A 95 -8.20 13.25 36.72
N ILE A 96 -7.92 14.08 35.73
CA ILE A 96 -7.89 13.67 34.32
C ILE A 96 -6.73 12.70 34.09
N ASP A 97 -5.58 12.98 34.68
CA ASP A 97 -4.40 12.11 34.62
C ASP A 97 -4.67 10.72 35.22
N LEU A 98 -5.40 10.66 36.35
CA LEU A 98 -5.82 9.40 36.98
C LEU A 98 -6.83 8.62 36.11
N TYR A 99 -7.96 9.22 35.73
CA TYR A 99 -9.06 8.50 35.07
C TYR A 99 -8.75 8.13 33.62
N LEU A 100 -8.07 9.03 32.91
CA LEU A 100 -7.65 8.76 31.55
C LEU A 100 -6.28 8.06 31.52
N ALA A 101 -5.63 7.77 32.64
CA ALA A 101 -4.29 7.19 32.71
C ALA A 101 -3.32 7.86 31.72
N ASN A 102 -2.84 9.04 32.09
CA ASN A 102 -1.94 9.83 31.25
C ASN A 102 -0.73 9.01 30.77
N LEU A 103 -0.45 9.05 29.46
CA LEU A 103 0.62 8.26 28.83
C LEU A 103 2.01 8.83 29.14
N ILE A 104 2.14 10.15 29.28
CA ILE A 104 3.42 10.85 29.41
C ILE A 104 3.37 11.76 30.65
N PRO A 105 4.35 11.67 31.56
CA PRO A 105 4.38 12.47 32.78
C PRO A 105 4.59 13.97 32.49
N GLU A 106 4.26 14.81 33.47
CA GLU A 106 4.19 16.27 33.31
C GLU A 106 5.55 16.98 33.26
N ASP A 107 6.61 16.32 33.70
CA ASP A 107 7.99 16.83 33.69
C ASP A 107 8.56 17.03 32.28
N VAL A 108 7.85 16.60 31.23
CA VAL A 108 8.30 16.64 29.83
C VAL A 108 7.33 17.42 28.91
N GLN A 109 6.78 18.53 29.43
CA GLN A 109 5.64 19.29 28.86
C GLN A 109 5.70 19.67 27.36
N PRO A 110 6.75 20.34 26.82
CA PRO A 110 6.74 20.75 25.41
C PRO A 110 6.72 19.54 24.47
N MET A 111 7.46 18.50 24.84
CA MET A 111 7.51 17.22 24.14
C MET A 111 6.20 16.42 24.26
N LYS A 112 5.56 16.44 25.43
CA LYS A 112 4.25 15.80 25.67
C LYS A 112 3.17 16.37 24.74
N THR A 113 3.12 17.70 24.64
CA THR A 113 2.14 18.39 23.78
C THR A 113 2.39 18.07 22.31
N ALA A 114 3.63 18.18 21.84
CA ALA A 114 4.00 17.84 20.46
C ALA A 114 3.66 16.37 20.12
N PHE A 115 3.88 15.45 21.05
CA PHE A 115 3.59 14.03 20.85
C PHE A 115 2.09 13.75 20.68
N PHE A 116 1.25 14.35 21.52
CA PHE A 116 -0.19 14.19 21.41
C PHE A 116 -0.76 14.87 20.16
N ILE A 117 -0.23 16.03 19.77
CA ILE A 117 -0.60 16.70 18.51
C ILE A 117 -0.27 15.79 17.34
N LEU A 118 0.98 15.30 17.24
CA LEU A 118 1.40 14.41 16.17
C LEU A 118 0.53 13.16 16.12
N THR A 119 0.32 12.51 17.27
CA THR A 119 -0.52 11.30 17.38
C THR A 119 -1.95 11.58 16.88
N ASN A 120 -2.55 12.71 17.25
CA ASN A 120 -3.90 13.08 16.79
C ASN A 120 -3.95 13.32 15.28
N ILE A 121 -2.95 13.97 14.70
CA ILE A 121 -2.85 14.17 13.25
C ILE A 121 -2.72 12.80 12.56
N THR A 122 -1.78 11.95 12.98
CA THR A 122 -1.58 10.61 12.42
C THR A 122 -2.85 9.78 12.48
N PHE A 123 -3.52 9.73 13.64
CA PHE A 123 -4.77 9.00 13.81
C PHE A 123 -5.88 9.54 12.91
N SER A 124 -5.98 10.86 12.77
CA SER A 124 -6.98 11.49 11.91
C SER A 124 -6.74 11.17 10.44
N VAL A 125 -5.51 11.31 9.94
CA VAL A 125 -5.15 11.00 8.55
C VAL A 125 -5.39 9.52 8.23
N LEU A 126 -4.99 8.59 9.10
CA LEU A 126 -5.20 7.16 8.87
C LEU A 126 -6.67 6.74 9.04
N PHE A 127 -7.41 7.36 9.96
CA PHE A 127 -8.84 7.12 10.12
C PHE A 127 -9.63 7.61 8.91
N LEU A 128 -9.29 8.79 8.39
CA LEU A 128 -9.87 9.31 7.15
C LEU A 128 -9.57 8.40 5.97
N LEU A 129 -8.35 7.85 5.85
CA LEU A 129 -8.01 6.87 4.83
C LEU A 129 -8.93 5.64 4.92
N ARG A 130 -9.11 5.09 6.11
CA ARG A 130 -9.98 3.94 6.35
C ARG A 130 -11.42 4.22 5.93
N GLU A 131 -11.98 5.35 6.36
CA GLU A 131 -13.34 5.73 6.02
C GLU A 131 -13.50 6.04 4.53
N TYR A 132 -12.47 6.62 3.91
CA TYR A 132 -12.41 6.81 2.47
C TYR A 132 -12.41 5.48 1.72
N ILE A 133 -11.64 4.48 2.17
CA ILE A 133 -11.65 3.12 1.62
C ILE A 133 -13.06 2.51 1.69
N HIS A 134 -13.73 2.62 2.84
CA HIS A 134 -15.11 2.15 2.99
C HIS A 134 -16.09 2.88 2.07
N TYR A 135 -15.89 4.18 1.88
CA TYR A 135 -16.70 4.98 0.96
C TYR A 135 -16.52 4.52 -0.50
N ILE A 136 -15.28 4.44 -0.99
CA ILE A 136 -15.01 4.04 -2.37
C ILE A 136 -15.34 2.56 -2.62
N GLU A 137 -15.26 1.71 -1.59
CA GLU A 137 -15.76 0.34 -1.64
C GLU A 137 -17.26 0.34 -1.91
N ARG A 138 -18.05 1.08 -1.11
CA ARG A 138 -19.52 1.14 -1.27
C ARG A 138 -19.94 1.75 -2.60
N ALA A 139 -19.18 2.72 -3.10
CA ALA A 139 -19.42 3.33 -4.40
C ALA A 139 -19.03 2.43 -5.59
N GLY A 140 -18.42 1.26 -5.34
CA GLY A 140 -18.07 0.30 -6.39
C GLY A 140 -16.76 0.60 -7.13
N TYR A 141 -15.98 1.58 -6.69
CA TYR A 141 -14.71 1.93 -7.34
C TYR A 141 -13.65 0.83 -7.18
N LEU A 142 -13.70 0.06 -6.09
CA LEU A 142 -12.77 -1.04 -5.85
C LEU A 142 -13.08 -2.32 -6.66
N ILE A 143 -14.03 -2.28 -7.61
CA ILE A 143 -14.46 -3.45 -8.40
C ILE A 143 -13.32 -4.19 -9.10
N SER A 144 -12.23 -3.49 -9.41
CA SER A 144 -11.02 -4.06 -10.01
C SER A 144 -10.38 -5.14 -9.12
N PHE A 145 -10.60 -5.15 -7.81
CA PHE A 145 -10.10 -6.20 -6.90
C PHE A 145 -10.81 -7.54 -7.08
N ARG A 146 -12.00 -7.60 -7.71
CA ARG A 146 -12.67 -8.88 -8.03
C ARG A 146 -11.83 -9.77 -8.93
N PHE A 147 -10.85 -9.22 -9.64
CA PHE A 147 -9.90 -10.03 -10.40
C PHE A 147 -9.16 -11.05 -9.51
N PHE A 148 -8.87 -10.70 -8.26
CA PHE A 148 -8.24 -11.62 -7.31
C PHE A 148 -9.17 -12.76 -6.88
N LEU A 149 -10.49 -12.50 -6.85
CA LEU A 149 -11.47 -13.56 -6.66
C LEU A 149 -11.48 -14.53 -7.85
N ASP A 150 -11.44 -14.02 -9.08
CA ASP A 150 -11.40 -14.87 -10.28
C ASP A 150 -10.14 -15.76 -10.28
N ILE A 151 -8.96 -15.21 -9.93
CA ILE A 151 -7.75 -16.02 -9.74
C ILE A 151 -7.92 -17.04 -8.62
N ARG A 152 -8.54 -16.66 -7.48
CA ARG A 152 -8.75 -17.58 -6.37
C ARG A 152 -9.60 -18.80 -6.77
N ILE A 153 -10.61 -18.60 -7.62
CA ILE A 153 -11.54 -19.66 -8.04
C ILE A 153 -10.95 -20.47 -9.21
N ASN A 154 -10.40 -19.80 -10.21
CA ASN A 154 -10.06 -20.39 -11.50
C ASN A 154 -8.55 -20.55 -11.74
N GLY A 155 -7.72 -20.04 -10.83
CA GLY A 155 -6.27 -19.99 -10.99
C GLY A 155 -5.83 -18.90 -11.97
N VAL A 156 -4.52 -18.78 -12.15
CA VAL A 156 -3.93 -17.89 -13.17
C VAL A 156 -4.07 -18.57 -14.55
N SER A 157 -5.27 -18.49 -15.14
CA SER A 157 -5.58 -19.05 -16.44
C SER A 157 -5.29 -18.07 -17.58
N CYS A 158 -4.62 -18.56 -18.64
CA CYS A 158 -4.16 -17.75 -19.77
C CYS A 158 -5.28 -16.91 -20.42
N GLU A 159 -6.49 -17.48 -20.52
CA GLU A 159 -7.63 -16.89 -21.21
C GLU A 159 -8.32 -15.79 -20.41
N ARG A 160 -8.53 -15.96 -19.10
CA ARG A 160 -9.23 -14.95 -18.28
C ARG A 160 -8.33 -13.80 -17.87
N THR A 161 -7.04 -14.08 -17.66
CA THR A 161 -6.10 -13.06 -17.20
C THR A 161 -5.41 -12.31 -18.34
N ASN A 162 -5.61 -12.73 -19.60
CA ASN A 162 -4.87 -12.26 -20.78
C ASN A 162 -3.35 -12.38 -20.61
N LEU A 163 -2.88 -13.46 -19.98
CA LEU A 163 -1.46 -13.70 -19.73
C LEU A 163 -1.00 -14.93 -20.48
N ASN A 164 0.09 -14.83 -21.25
CA ASN A 164 0.75 -16.00 -21.79
C ASN A 164 1.29 -16.90 -20.64
N LYS A 165 1.61 -18.16 -20.93
CA LYS A 165 2.03 -19.15 -19.91
C LYS A 165 3.21 -18.67 -19.06
N ARG A 166 4.18 -17.99 -19.66
CA ARG A 166 5.39 -17.48 -18.98
C ARG A 166 5.04 -16.34 -18.03
N CYS A 167 4.33 -15.32 -18.51
CA CYS A 167 3.90 -14.16 -17.73
C CYS A 167 2.93 -14.57 -16.62
N GLY A 168 2.04 -15.53 -16.88
CA GLY A 168 1.14 -16.11 -15.88
C GLY A 168 1.90 -16.77 -14.73
N GLN A 169 2.93 -17.58 -15.03
CA GLN A 169 3.78 -18.19 -14.00
C GLN A 169 4.57 -17.17 -13.19
N LEU A 170 5.08 -16.12 -13.84
CA LEU A 170 5.83 -15.05 -13.17
C LEU A 170 4.91 -14.23 -12.27
N PHE A 171 3.75 -13.81 -12.78
CA PHE A 171 2.74 -13.11 -12.00
C PHE A 171 2.26 -13.95 -10.81
N ASN A 172 2.02 -15.26 -11.01
CA ASN A 172 1.60 -16.14 -9.93
C ASN A 172 2.60 -16.14 -8.76
N LYS A 173 3.90 -16.18 -9.05
CA LYS A 173 4.96 -16.09 -8.03
C LYS A 173 4.97 -14.74 -7.31
N ILE A 174 4.84 -13.65 -8.05
CA ILE A 174 4.79 -12.30 -7.47
C ILE A 174 3.54 -12.13 -6.59
N CYS A 175 2.38 -12.58 -7.07
CA CYS A 175 1.13 -12.55 -6.32
C CYS A 175 1.26 -13.34 -5.02
N HIS A 176 1.77 -14.57 -5.07
CA HIS A 176 2.03 -15.37 -3.87
C HIS A 176 2.95 -14.63 -2.88
N LEU A 177 4.06 -14.09 -3.38
CA LEU A 177 5.03 -13.34 -2.58
C LEU A 177 4.37 -12.15 -1.86
N LEU A 178 3.59 -11.35 -2.59
CA LEU A 178 2.91 -10.18 -2.05
C LEU A 178 1.86 -10.57 -1.01
N MET A 179 1.06 -11.61 -1.27
CA MET A 179 0.03 -12.06 -0.33
C MET A 179 0.64 -12.62 0.97
N ILE A 180 1.67 -13.46 0.88
CA ILE A 180 2.33 -14.01 2.09
C ILE A 180 3.01 -12.91 2.90
N ASN A 181 3.73 -11.99 2.25
CA ASN A 181 4.35 -10.89 2.97
C ASN A 181 3.32 -9.90 3.51
N GLY A 182 2.21 -9.67 2.81
CA GLY A 182 1.06 -8.91 3.32
C GLY A 182 0.48 -9.52 4.60
N ILE A 183 0.25 -10.84 4.63
CA ILE A 183 -0.20 -11.55 5.84
C ILE A 183 0.81 -11.37 6.98
N ARG A 184 2.10 -11.54 6.70
CA ARG A 184 3.16 -11.37 7.71
C ARG A 184 3.20 -9.95 8.25
N LEU A 185 3.09 -8.94 7.38
CA LEU A 185 3.05 -7.54 7.78
C LEU A 185 1.84 -7.24 8.68
N LEU A 186 0.66 -7.78 8.37
CA LEU A 186 -0.53 -7.63 9.21
C LEU A 186 -0.34 -8.23 10.60
N ILE A 187 0.25 -9.43 10.69
CA ILE A 187 0.57 -10.08 11.97
C ILE A 187 1.60 -9.25 12.74
N VAL A 188 2.66 -8.80 12.07
CA VAL A 188 3.70 -7.96 12.67
C VAL A 188 3.10 -6.67 13.21
N VAL A 189 2.19 -6.02 12.49
CA VAL A 189 1.51 -4.81 12.99
C VAL A 189 0.65 -5.11 14.22
N CYS A 190 -0.05 -6.23 14.28
CA CYS A 190 -0.82 -6.59 15.47
C CYS A 190 0.08 -6.74 16.71
N VAL A 191 1.19 -7.46 16.56
CA VAL A 191 2.16 -7.67 17.63
C VAL A 191 2.86 -6.35 17.99
N ALA A 192 3.29 -5.59 17.00
CA ALA A 192 3.98 -4.32 17.20
C ALA A 192 3.09 -3.28 17.87
N ALA A 193 1.81 -3.17 17.48
CA ALA A 193 0.85 -2.26 18.11
C ALA A 193 0.75 -2.53 19.62
N PHE A 194 0.57 -3.80 20.00
CA PHE A 194 0.50 -4.20 21.41
C PHE A 194 1.82 -3.93 22.15
N LEU A 195 2.95 -4.31 21.57
CA LEU A 195 4.27 -4.12 22.18
C LEU A 195 4.63 -2.64 22.35
N VAL A 196 4.33 -1.79 21.36
CA VAL A 196 4.59 -0.35 21.42
C VAL A 196 3.79 0.28 22.55
N ILE A 197 2.49 -0.01 22.63
CA ILE A 197 1.62 0.53 23.69
C ILE A 197 2.11 0.10 25.07
N ILE A 198 2.42 -1.18 25.27
CA ILE A 198 2.94 -1.68 26.55
C ILE A 198 4.29 -1.04 26.88
N SER A 199 5.21 -0.99 25.91
CA SER A 199 6.54 -0.42 26.13
C SER A 199 6.48 1.05 26.52
N LEU A 200 5.63 1.84 25.87
CA LEU A 200 5.40 3.23 26.24
C LEU A 200 4.87 3.38 27.67
N ARG A 201 3.94 2.50 28.09
CA ARG A 201 3.41 2.51 29.46
C ARG A 201 4.45 2.12 30.51
N LEU A 202 5.26 1.09 30.22
CA LEU A 202 6.33 0.63 31.09
C LEU A 202 7.48 1.62 31.20
N TYR A 203 7.72 2.40 30.14
CA TYR A 203 8.78 3.42 30.13
C TYR A 203 8.54 4.52 31.17
N PHE A 204 7.28 4.83 31.48
CA PHE A 204 6.91 5.85 32.45
C PHE A 204 6.38 5.24 33.76
N PRO A 205 7.18 5.19 34.83
CA PRO A 205 6.83 4.48 36.08
C PRO A 205 5.63 5.08 36.82
N GLY A 206 5.30 6.36 36.57
CA GLY A 206 4.11 7.02 37.13
C GLY A 206 2.79 6.31 36.80
N ASN A 207 2.74 5.53 35.71
CA ASN A 207 1.59 4.73 35.31
C ASN A 207 1.21 3.63 36.32
N PHE A 208 2.10 3.28 37.24
CA PHE A 208 1.90 2.20 38.21
C PHE A 208 1.84 2.69 39.67
N ALA A 209 1.67 4.00 39.88
CA ALA A 209 1.72 4.62 41.20
C ALA A 209 0.60 4.14 42.15
N THR A 210 -0.58 3.76 41.62
CA THR A 210 -1.71 3.30 42.45
C THR A 210 -2.44 2.14 41.78
N LYS A 211 -3.14 1.32 42.58
CA LYS A 211 -3.97 0.20 42.07
C LYS A 211 -5.02 0.66 41.06
N MET A 212 -5.59 1.86 41.26
CA MET A 212 -6.57 2.45 40.33
C MET A 212 -5.94 2.83 38.99
N HIS A 213 -4.72 3.40 38.99
CA HIS A 213 -3.99 3.68 37.75
C HIS A 213 -3.76 2.40 36.95
N VAL A 214 -3.35 1.31 37.60
CA VAL A 214 -3.11 0.01 36.92
C VAL A 214 -4.38 -0.50 36.24
N LEU A 215 -5.53 -0.42 36.90
CA LEU A 215 -6.81 -0.85 36.33
C LEU A 215 -7.18 -0.05 35.08
N PHE A 216 -7.07 1.28 35.12
CA PHE A 216 -7.34 2.12 33.95
C PHE A 216 -6.33 1.90 32.82
N VAL A 217 -5.05 1.71 33.14
CA VAL A 217 -4.02 1.38 32.15
C VAL A 217 -4.36 0.10 31.39
N ILE A 218 -4.75 -0.97 32.07
CA ILE A 218 -5.11 -2.25 31.42
C ILE A 218 -6.28 -2.08 30.45
N LEU A 219 -7.32 -1.33 30.86
CA LEU A 219 -8.47 -1.03 30.01
C LEU A 219 -8.04 -0.26 28.75
N HIS A 220 -7.28 0.82 28.93
CA HIS A 220 -6.87 1.69 27.83
C HIS A 220 -5.89 1.01 26.87
N ILE A 221 -5.00 0.15 27.35
CA ILE A 221 -4.09 -0.64 26.48
C ILE A 221 -4.89 -1.43 25.45
N THR A 222 -5.98 -2.06 25.88
CA THR A 222 -6.82 -2.87 25.00
C THR A 222 -7.48 -2.00 23.92
N ILE A 223 -8.05 -0.86 24.32
CA ILE A 223 -8.73 0.08 23.40
C ILE A 223 -7.73 0.69 22.41
N GLU A 224 -6.57 1.15 22.89
CA GLU A 224 -5.51 1.73 22.06
C GLU A 224 -4.94 0.72 21.07
N THR A 225 -4.75 -0.54 21.49
CA THR A 225 -4.28 -1.60 20.60
C THR A 225 -5.29 -1.87 19.48
N VAL A 226 -6.58 -1.94 19.81
CA VAL A 226 -7.65 -2.09 18.80
C VAL A 226 -7.66 -0.89 17.85
N ALA A 227 -7.53 0.34 18.37
CA ALA A 227 -7.49 1.55 17.57
C ALA A 227 -6.32 1.55 16.58
N LEU A 228 -5.10 1.22 17.04
CA LEU A 228 -3.90 1.13 16.20
C LEU A 228 -4.05 0.07 15.09
N ILE A 229 -4.50 -1.13 15.44
CA ILE A 229 -4.72 -2.19 14.45
C ILE A 229 -5.75 -1.74 13.41
N THR A 230 -6.82 -1.08 13.86
CA THR A 230 -7.91 -0.58 13.00
C THR A 230 -7.42 0.45 11.97
N ILE A 231 -6.47 1.32 12.31
CA ILE A 231 -6.00 2.39 11.41
C ILE A 231 -4.82 1.97 10.53
N PHE A 232 -3.96 1.04 10.97
CA PHE A 232 -2.81 0.58 10.17
C PHE A 232 -3.14 -0.58 9.24
N SER A 233 -4.09 -1.46 9.60
CA SER A 233 -4.46 -2.60 8.75
C SER A 233 -5.01 -2.20 7.37
N PRO A 234 -5.83 -1.12 7.19
CA PRO A 234 -6.29 -0.71 5.87
C PRO A 234 -5.14 -0.25 4.97
N LEU A 235 -4.18 0.50 5.51
CA LEU A 235 -3.00 0.99 4.78
C LEU A 235 -2.20 -0.19 4.18
N ILE A 236 -1.91 -1.20 4.99
CA ILE A 236 -1.18 -2.40 4.54
C ILE A 236 -2.00 -3.17 3.50
N ASN A 237 -3.28 -3.41 3.76
CA ASN A 237 -4.12 -4.20 2.86
C ASN A 237 -4.24 -3.55 1.48
N ILE A 238 -4.56 -2.25 1.44
CA ILE A 238 -4.66 -1.51 0.18
C ILE A 238 -3.31 -1.43 -0.52
N GLY A 239 -2.21 -1.18 0.19
CA GLY A 239 -0.87 -1.18 -0.41
C GLY A 239 -0.54 -2.49 -1.12
N VAL A 240 -0.76 -3.63 -0.46
CA VAL A 240 -0.53 -4.97 -1.04
C VAL A 240 -1.41 -5.21 -2.27
N TYR A 241 -2.70 -4.84 -2.22
CA TYR A 241 -3.59 -5.00 -3.37
C TYR A 241 -3.17 -4.10 -4.55
N LEU A 242 -2.83 -2.84 -4.30
CA LEU A 242 -2.37 -1.91 -5.35
C LEU A 242 -1.08 -2.40 -6.00
N TRP A 243 -0.12 -2.88 -5.22
CA TRP A 243 1.11 -3.47 -5.74
C TRP A 243 0.84 -4.72 -6.57
N THR A 244 -0.11 -5.56 -6.14
CA THR A 244 -0.47 -6.77 -6.88
C THR A 244 -1.20 -6.41 -8.18
N ILE A 245 -2.04 -5.37 -8.19
CA ILE A 245 -2.62 -4.81 -9.43
C ILE A 245 -1.52 -4.30 -10.36
N ALA A 246 -0.56 -3.51 -9.86
CA ALA A 246 0.54 -3.00 -10.67
C ALA A 246 1.38 -4.15 -11.27
N ALA A 247 1.60 -5.23 -10.52
CA ALA A 247 2.26 -6.44 -11.02
C ALA A 247 1.45 -7.14 -12.12
N LEU A 248 0.11 -7.21 -11.96
CA LEU A 248 -0.78 -7.78 -12.97
C LEU A 248 -0.77 -6.96 -14.27
N THR A 249 -0.94 -5.65 -14.17
CA THR A 249 -1.00 -4.77 -15.35
C THR A 249 0.31 -4.82 -16.13
N THR A 250 1.44 -4.82 -15.42
CA THR A 250 2.77 -5.02 -16.02
C THR A 250 2.89 -6.38 -16.71
N ALA A 251 2.44 -7.46 -16.06
CA ALA A 251 2.49 -8.81 -16.64
C ALA A 251 1.61 -8.96 -17.89
N ARG A 252 0.45 -8.28 -17.94
CA ARG A 252 -0.42 -8.24 -19.13
C ARG A 252 0.25 -7.54 -20.30
N MET A 253 0.96 -6.43 -20.03
CA MET A 253 1.73 -5.74 -21.06
C MET A 253 2.91 -6.59 -21.56
N ASP A 254 3.63 -7.28 -20.66
CA ASP A 254 4.69 -8.21 -21.07
C ASP A 254 4.15 -9.34 -21.94
N SER A 255 2.97 -9.87 -21.62
CA SER A 255 2.31 -10.90 -22.43
C SER A 255 2.01 -10.42 -23.86
N ILE A 256 1.50 -9.19 -23.99
CA ILE A 256 1.29 -8.54 -25.29
C ILE A 256 2.60 -8.37 -26.05
N ILE A 257 3.65 -7.88 -25.38
CA ILE A 257 4.96 -7.66 -26.01
C ILE A 257 5.55 -8.98 -26.52
N ASP A 258 5.45 -10.06 -25.74
CA ASP A 258 5.88 -11.39 -26.15
C ASP A 258 5.11 -11.89 -27.39
N GLN A 259 3.79 -11.67 -27.45
CA GLN A 259 2.98 -12.02 -28.63
C GLN A 259 3.37 -11.20 -29.86
N ILE A 260 3.63 -9.91 -29.69
CA ILE A 260 4.08 -9.05 -30.79
C ILE A 260 5.44 -9.52 -31.33
N LYS A 261 6.39 -9.81 -30.44
CA LYS A 261 7.72 -10.35 -30.82
C LYS A 261 7.60 -11.64 -31.62
N TYR A 262 6.78 -12.58 -31.14
CA TYR A 262 6.53 -13.83 -31.84
C TYR A 262 6.00 -13.59 -33.28
N CYS A 263 5.12 -12.60 -33.45
CA CYS A 263 4.59 -12.27 -34.77
C CYS A 263 5.58 -11.50 -35.65
N LEU A 264 6.56 -10.80 -35.05
CA LEU A 264 7.64 -10.12 -35.77
C LEU A 264 8.73 -11.08 -36.24
N ASP A 265 8.92 -12.21 -35.56
CA ASP A 265 9.88 -13.25 -35.97
C ASP A 265 9.42 -14.01 -37.23
N GLY A 266 8.14 -13.88 -37.61
CA GLY A 266 7.58 -14.42 -38.86
C GLY A 266 7.92 -13.60 -40.10
N SER A 267 8.01 -14.25 -41.26
CA SER A 267 8.44 -13.62 -42.52
C SER A 267 7.43 -12.62 -43.10
N ASN A 268 6.13 -12.77 -42.81
CA ASN A 268 5.08 -11.82 -43.16
C ASN A 268 3.96 -11.88 -42.12
N LEU A 269 3.54 -10.72 -41.62
CA LEU A 269 2.40 -10.61 -40.70
C LEU A 269 1.09 -10.61 -41.49
N SER A 270 0.19 -11.55 -41.20
CA SER A 270 -1.15 -11.55 -41.80
C SER A 270 -2.03 -10.45 -41.21
N GLN A 271 -3.01 -9.97 -42.00
CA GLN A 271 -3.99 -9.01 -41.51
C GLN A 271 -4.80 -9.56 -40.33
N ALA A 272 -5.08 -10.86 -40.29
CA ALA A 272 -5.82 -11.51 -39.21
C ALA A 272 -5.03 -11.47 -37.89
N GLU A 273 -3.72 -11.73 -37.95
CA GLU A 273 -2.84 -11.66 -36.78
C GLU A 273 -2.72 -10.23 -36.24
N LEU A 274 -2.52 -9.24 -37.13
CA LEU A 274 -2.48 -7.83 -36.72
C LEU A 274 -3.81 -7.40 -36.09
N ARG A 275 -4.95 -7.80 -36.66
CA ARG A 275 -6.27 -7.51 -36.10
C ARG A 275 -6.44 -8.12 -34.69
N ARG A 276 -5.96 -9.36 -34.49
CA ARG A 276 -6.01 -10.03 -33.18
C ARG A 276 -5.16 -9.28 -32.15
N ILE A 277 -3.94 -8.90 -32.50
CA ILE A 277 -3.03 -8.14 -31.62
C ILE A 277 -3.67 -6.79 -31.26
N ASN A 278 -4.19 -6.05 -32.25
CA ASN A 278 -4.84 -4.76 -32.00
C ASN A 278 -6.01 -4.89 -31.02
N TYR A 279 -6.85 -5.91 -31.21
CA TYR A 279 -7.97 -6.17 -30.31
C TYR A 279 -7.49 -6.43 -28.87
N GLN A 280 -6.47 -7.27 -28.69
CA GLN A 280 -5.92 -7.57 -27.38
C GLN A 280 -5.32 -6.34 -26.69
N VAL A 281 -4.56 -5.52 -27.42
CA VAL A 281 -3.98 -4.29 -26.87
C VAL A 281 -5.05 -3.30 -26.45
N ILE A 282 -6.04 -3.04 -27.30
CA ILE A 282 -7.14 -2.13 -26.98
C ILE A 282 -7.92 -2.63 -25.76
N TYR A 283 -8.21 -3.92 -25.70
CA TYR A 283 -8.91 -4.52 -24.57
C TYR A 283 -8.14 -4.31 -23.26
N VAL A 284 -6.85 -4.62 -23.25
CA VAL A 284 -6.01 -4.48 -22.04
C VAL A 284 -5.85 -3.02 -21.64
N LEU A 285 -5.59 -2.10 -22.58
CA LEU A 285 -5.47 -0.67 -22.27
C LEU A 285 -6.78 -0.10 -21.70
N ASN A 286 -7.93 -0.45 -22.27
CA ASN A 286 -9.23 0.01 -21.76
C ASN A 286 -9.54 -0.50 -20.35
N ASP A 287 -9.23 -1.77 -20.07
CA ASP A 287 -9.44 -2.36 -18.74
C ASP A 287 -8.54 -1.71 -17.68
N ILE A 288 -7.28 -1.42 -18.05
CA ILE A 288 -6.33 -0.74 -17.17
C ILE A 288 -6.73 0.70 -16.93
N ASP A 289 -7.09 1.46 -17.97
CA ASP A 289 -7.54 2.85 -17.83
C ASP A 289 -8.76 2.96 -16.91
N LYS A 290 -9.74 2.06 -17.08
CA LYS A 290 -10.91 2.00 -16.20
C LYS A 290 -10.52 1.73 -14.75
N SER A 291 -9.63 0.76 -14.53
CA SER A 291 -9.15 0.43 -13.19
C SER A 291 -8.37 1.59 -12.55
N CYS A 292 -7.48 2.24 -13.30
CA CYS A 292 -6.70 3.38 -12.82
C CYS A 292 -7.59 4.58 -12.48
N ARG A 293 -8.58 4.91 -13.33
CA ARG A 293 -9.54 5.99 -13.05
C ARG A 293 -10.33 5.77 -11.77
N ASN A 294 -10.70 4.53 -11.46
CA ASN A 294 -11.41 4.23 -10.23
C ASN A 294 -10.52 4.36 -8.97
N MET A 295 -9.19 4.27 -9.12
CA MET A 295 -8.23 4.27 -8.01
C MET A 295 -7.38 5.55 -7.94
N ASN A 296 -7.54 6.49 -8.88
CA ASN A 296 -6.67 7.66 -9.03
C ASN A 296 -6.59 8.53 -7.76
N TYR A 297 -7.73 8.83 -7.12
CA TYR A 297 -7.78 9.65 -5.92
C TYR A 297 -7.37 8.88 -4.66
N LEU A 298 -7.44 7.54 -4.68
CA LEU A 298 -6.83 6.72 -3.64
C LEU A 298 -5.31 6.79 -3.71
N LEU A 299 -4.73 6.73 -4.92
CA LEU A 299 -3.30 6.94 -5.12
C LEU A 299 -2.90 8.36 -4.69
N LEU A 300 -3.67 9.40 -5.03
CA LEU A 300 -3.42 10.77 -4.55
C LEU A 300 -3.45 10.86 -3.02
N TYR A 301 -4.36 10.16 -2.35
CA TYR A 301 -4.39 10.14 -0.90
C TYR A 301 -3.10 9.53 -0.31
N LEU A 302 -2.62 8.42 -0.90
CA LEU A 302 -1.42 7.72 -0.44
C LEU A 302 -0.15 8.52 -0.75
N ASP A 303 0.04 8.94 -1.99
CA ASP A 303 1.24 9.66 -2.41
C ASP A 303 1.23 11.13 -1.93
N GLY A 304 0.07 11.69 -1.59
CA GLY A 304 -0.07 13.03 -1.04
C GLY A 304 -0.10 13.04 0.48
N LEU A 305 -1.25 12.69 1.07
CA LEU A 305 -1.49 12.88 2.51
C LEU A 305 -0.66 11.96 3.39
N ILE A 306 -0.46 10.70 3.00
CA ILE A 306 0.37 9.77 3.79
C ILE A 306 1.86 10.15 3.68
N ALA A 307 2.31 10.64 2.52
CA ALA A 307 3.67 11.13 2.33
C ALA A 307 3.94 12.38 3.20
N ILE A 308 3.03 13.36 3.18
CA ILE A 308 3.13 14.58 4.01
C ILE A 308 3.13 14.21 5.50
N GLU A 309 2.28 13.28 5.93
CA GLU A 309 2.28 12.81 7.32
C GLU A 309 3.64 12.17 7.70
N ALA A 310 4.22 11.36 6.81
CA ALA A 310 5.54 10.79 7.03
C ALA A 310 6.64 11.88 7.11
N ASP A 311 6.55 12.94 6.31
CA ASP A 311 7.46 14.09 6.39
C ASP A 311 7.34 14.82 7.72
N ILE A 312 6.13 15.06 8.22
CA ILE A 312 5.88 15.68 9.53
C ILE A 312 6.46 14.79 10.65
N MET A 313 6.27 13.47 10.57
CA MET A 313 6.86 12.52 11.50
C MET A 313 8.39 12.62 11.52
N LEU A 314 9.04 12.68 10.35
CA LEU A 314 10.49 12.82 10.24
C LEU A 314 10.99 14.17 10.74
N LEU A 315 10.30 15.25 10.41
CA LEU A 315 10.63 16.59 10.86
C LEU A 315 10.65 16.66 12.39
N PHE A 316 9.59 16.19 13.06
CA PHE A 316 9.47 16.26 14.52
C PHE A 316 10.42 15.30 15.24
N ALA A 317 10.60 14.09 14.72
CA ALA A 317 11.39 13.05 15.40
C ALA A 317 12.90 13.09 15.08
N LEU A 318 13.27 13.35 13.82
CA LEU A 318 14.66 13.28 13.35
C LEU A 318 15.35 14.64 13.42
N ILE A 319 14.69 15.70 12.95
CA ILE A 319 15.28 17.05 12.82
C ILE A 319 15.17 17.80 14.14
N TYR A 320 13.94 18.04 14.62
CA TYR A 320 13.71 18.77 15.87
C TYR A 320 13.94 17.92 17.13
N LYS A 321 13.96 16.59 17.00
CA LYS A 321 14.15 15.64 18.12
C LYS A 321 13.25 15.97 19.31
N LEU A 322 11.98 16.27 19.02
CA LEU A 322 11.00 16.70 20.02
C LEU A 322 10.63 15.59 21.02
N PHE A 323 11.07 14.35 20.79
CA PHE A 323 10.75 13.19 21.63
C PHE A 323 12.02 12.57 22.22
N PRO A 324 11.91 11.76 23.30
CA PRO A 324 13.05 11.10 23.89
C PRO A 324 13.59 10.06 22.90
N ASN A 325 14.88 9.78 23.01
CA ASN A 325 15.66 9.04 22.01
C ASN A 325 15.00 7.76 21.49
N VAL A 326 14.31 6.99 22.35
CA VAL A 326 13.64 5.75 21.96
C VAL A 326 12.43 6.01 21.05
N ILE A 327 11.56 6.96 21.43
CA ILE A 327 10.35 7.30 20.68
C ILE A 327 10.73 8.00 19.37
N SER A 328 11.69 8.92 19.40
CA SER A 328 12.20 9.59 18.20
C SER A 328 12.72 8.58 17.17
N LYS A 329 13.44 7.54 17.61
CA LYS A 329 13.90 6.46 16.72
C LYS A 329 12.73 5.65 16.14
N LEU A 330 11.72 5.31 16.93
CA LEU A 330 10.54 4.57 16.46
C LEU A 330 9.75 5.36 15.43
N ILE A 331 9.47 6.64 15.70
CA ILE A 331 8.74 7.52 14.78
C ILE A 331 9.54 7.74 13.49
N SER A 332 10.85 8.02 13.60
CA SER A 332 11.72 8.20 12.44
C SER A 332 11.78 6.93 11.57
N PHE A 333 11.88 5.76 12.21
CA PHE A 333 11.86 4.48 11.49
C PHE A 333 10.52 4.28 10.76
N GLY A 334 9.39 4.64 11.39
CA GLY A 334 8.08 4.63 10.76
C GLY A 334 8.01 5.51 9.51
N GLY A 335 8.40 6.78 9.63
CA GLY A 335 8.41 7.73 8.51
C GLY A 335 9.30 7.28 7.34
N ILE A 336 10.53 6.82 7.62
CA ILE A 336 11.43 6.27 6.59
C ILE A 336 10.81 5.05 5.92
N THR A 337 10.18 4.17 6.70
CA THR A 337 9.56 2.94 6.18
C THR A 337 8.40 3.27 5.25
N ILE A 338 7.54 4.23 5.61
CA ILE A 338 6.43 4.69 4.76
C ILE A 338 6.96 5.19 3.42
N HIS A 339 7.95 6.09 3.43
CA HIS A 339 8.57 6.62 2.21
C HIS A 339 9.21 5.53 1.36
N PHE A 340 9.92 4.60 1.98
CA PHE A 340 10.51 3.46 1.28
C PHE A 340 9.46 2.65 0.52
N PHE A 341 8.31 2.37 1.15
CA PHE A 341 7.19 1.68 0.50
C PHE A 341 6.53 2.51 -0.60
N LEU A 342 6.29 3.81 -0.39
CA LEU A 342 5.69 4.68 -1.42
C LEU A 342 6.60 4.77 -2.66
N VAL A 343 7.89 5.04 -2.48
CA VAL A 343 8.88 5.14 -3.57
C VAL A 343 8.99 3.83 -4.36
N ILE A 344 9.12 2.69 -3.67
CA ILE A 344 9.19 1.39 -4.34
C ILE A 344 7.90 1.08 -5.09
N GLY A 345 6.75 1.40 -4.49
CA GLY A 345 5.45 1.23 -5.10
C GLY A 345 5.31 2.06 -6.39
N ALA A 346 5.66 3.34 -6.32
CA ALA A 346 5.63 4.25 -7.47
C ALA A 346 6.61 3.79 -8.56
N TYR A 347 7.84 3.42 -8.19
CA TYR A 347 8.82 2.90 -9.15
C TYR A 347 8.34 1.61 -9.82
N TRP A 348 7.77 0.68 -9.05
CA TRP A 348 7.20 -0.55 -9.59
C TRP A 348 6.03 -0.28 -10.54
N ALA A 349 5.11 0.60 -10.15
CA ALA A 349 3.98 1.03 -10.97
C ALA A 349 4.44 1.73 -12.26
N SER A 350 5.53 2.50 -12.21
CA SER A 350 6.11 3.16 -13.39
C SER A 350 6.61 2.18 -14.46
N SER A 351 6.90 0.93 -14.08
CA SER A 351 7.28 -0.12 -15.03
C SER A 351 6.20 -0.32 -16.10
N TYR A 352 4.93 -0.23 -15.71
CA TYR A 352 3.82 -0.29 -16.66
C TYR A 352 3.93 0.79 -17.73
N TYR A 353 4.21 2.04 -17.35
CA TYR A 353 4.36 3.16 -18.28
C TYR A 353 5.48 2.91 -19.30
N VAL A 354 6.65 2.45 -18.84
CA VAL A 354 7.78 2.09 -19.72
C VAL A 354 7.39 0.98 -20.71
N LYS A 355 6.61 0.00 -20.26
CA LYS A 355 6.13 -1.09 -21.13
C LYS A 355 5.15 -0.58 -22.18
N VAL A 356 4.22 0.29 -21.80
CA VAL A 356 3.28 0.92 -22.73
C VAL A 356 4.02 1.69 -23.83
N ILE A 357 5.01 2.51 -23.47
CA ILE A 357 5.86 3.21 -24.46
C ILE A 357 6.59 2.21 -25.37
N SER A 358 7.11 1.12 -24.82
CA SER A 358 7.80 0.12 -25.65
C SER A 358 6.88 -0.51 -26.71
N VAL A 359 5.58 -0.65 -26.40
CA VAL A 359 4.58 -1.14 -27.37
C VAL A 359 4.49 -0.23 -28.58
N HIS A 360 4.61 1.10 -28.41
CA HIS A 360 4.65 2.03 -29.55
C HIS A 360 5.76 1.64 -30.55
N GLY A 361 6.99 1.40 -30.06
CA GLY A 361 8.11 0.99 -30.90
C GLY A 361 7.92 -0.37 -31.58
N TYR A 362 7.27 -1.33 -30.90
CA TYR A 362 6.92 -2.61 -31.51
C TYR A 362 5.83 -2.49 -32.58
N TYR A 363 4.86 -1.60 -32.39
CA TYR A 363 3.82 -1.31 -33.38
C TYR A 363 4.39 -0.70 -34.65
N THR A 364 5.40 0.16 -34.56
CA THR A 364 6.10 0.69 -35.74
C THR A 364 6.65 -0.45 -36.58
N LYS A 365 7.25 -1.46 -35.94
CA LYS A 365 7.77 -2.65 -36.63
C LYS A 365 6.64 -3.49 -37.24
N LEU A 366 5.54 -3.70 -36.52
CA LEU A 366 4.39 -4.48 -37.02
C LEU A 366 3.79 -3.84 -38.29
N ILE A 367 3.64 -2.52 -38.28
CA ILE A 367 3.10 -1.74 -39.40
C ILE A 367 4.02 -1.81 -40.63
N LEU A 368 5.33 -1.73 -40.43
CA LEU A 368 6.32 -1.89 -41.50
C LEU A 368 6.33 -3.33 -42.06
N ASN A 369 6.09 -4.34 -41.21
CA ASN A 369 6.07 -5.74 -41.62
C ASN A 369 4.74 -6.14 -42.31
N THR A 370 3.68 -5.34 -42.17
CA THR A 370 2.43 -5.52 -42.93
C THR A 370 2.58 -4.88 -44.32
N ARG A 371 2.99 -5.69 -45.31
CA ARG A 371 3.23 -5.25 -46.70
C ARG A 371 2.00 -4.62 -47.38
N THR A 372 0.79 -4.89 -46.88
CA THR A 372 -0.46 -4.40 -47.46
C THR A 372 -1.12 -3.33 -46.59
N ILE A 373 -1.63 -2.28 -47.24
CA ILE A 373 -2.50 -1.29 -46.59
C ILE A 373 -3.83 -2.00 -46.29
N CYS A 374 -4.19 -2.08 -45.00
CA CYS A 374 -5.41 -2.74 -44.57
C CYS A 374 -6.03 -2.01 -43.35
N PRO A 375 -7.33 -2.22 -43.06
CA PRO A 375 -7.99 -1.62 -41.90
C PRO A 375 -7.29 -1.92 -40.56
N ALA A 376 -6.66 -3.09 -40.43
CA ALA A 376 -5.91 -3.44 -39.24
C ALA A 376 -4.67 -2.53 -39.04
N ARG A 377 -4.06 -2.04 -40.12
CA ARG A 377 -2.94 -1.10 -40.06
C ARG A 377 -3.37 0.28 -39.58
N PHE A 378 -4.53 0.78 -40.02
CA PHE A 378 -5.09 2.04 -39.50
C PHE A 378 -5.40 1.96 -38.00
N LYS A 379 -5.95 0.83 -37.54
CA LYS A 379 -6.17 0.61 -36.11
C LYS A 379 -4.86 0.52 -35.32
N ALA A 380 -3.81 -0.02 -35.92
CA ALA A 380 -2.48 -0.05 -35.30
C ALA A 380 -1.90 1.36 -35.14
N LEU A 381 -2.10 2.25 -36.13
CA LEU A 381 -1.70 3.67 -36.02
C LEU A 381 -2.51 4.40 -34.92
N GLU A 382 -3.82 4.18 -34.82
CA GLU A 382 -4.63 4.75 -33.74
C GLU A 382 -4.13 4.33 -32.34
N ILE A 383 -3.68 3.08 -32.20
CA ILE A 383 -3.07 2.60 -30.95
C ILE A 383 -1.76 3.33 -30.66
N GLN A 384 -0.93 3.59 -31.68
CA GLN A 384 0.29 4.38 -31.51
C GLN A 384 0.00 5.82 -31.11
N ASP A 385 -0.96 6.46 -31.77
CA ASP A 385 -1.38 7.83 -31.44
C ASP A 385 -1.91 7.90 -30.02
N ARG A 386 -2.68 6.90 -29.57
CA ARG A 386 -3.14 6.80 -28.18
C ARG A 386 -1.99 6.69 -27.18
N ILE A 387 -0.97 5.89 -27.47
CA ILE A 387 0.20 5.73 -26.59
C ILE A 387 1.03 7.01 -26.51
N ASN A 388 1.12 7.77 -27.61
CA ASN A 388 1.81 9.05 -27.63
C ASN A 388 1.00 10.18 -26.98
N GLY A 389 -0.32 10.05 -26.91
CA GLY A 389 -1.13 10.90 -26.05
C GLY A 389 -0.72 10.67 -24.60
N ASN A 390 -0.29 11.72 -23.89
CA ASN A 390 0.12 11.72 -22.47
C ASN A 390 -1.02 11.34 -21.49
N GLN A 391 -1.82 10.34 -21.82
CA GLN A 391 -3.02 9.88 -21.14
C GLN A 391 -2.94 8.37 -20.83
N THR A 392 -1.99 7.63 -21.42
CA THR A 392 -1.83 6.20 -21.16
C THR A 392 -0.83 5.96 -20.04
N GLY A 393 -1.34 5.65 -18.85
CA GLY A 393 -0.54 5.31 -17.67
C GLY A 393 -1.38 5.25 -16.40
N ILE A 394 -0.71 5.03 -15.27
CA ILE A 394 -1.38 5.06 -13.95
C ILE A 394 -1.41 6.53 -13.50
N LEU A 395 -2.61 7.05 -13.28
CA LEU A 395 -2.86 8.44 -12.87
C LEU A 395 -2.90 8.58 -11.34
N ILE A 396 -2.33 9.66 -10.82
CA ILE A 396 -2.46 10.10 -9.42
C ILE A 396 -3.37 11.32 -9.41
N GLY A 397 -4.64 11.12 -9.03
CA GLY A 397 -5.67 12.16 -9.06
C GLY A 397 -5.66 12.94 -10.38
N ASP A 398 -5.64 14.27 -10.26
CA ASP A 398 -5.47 15.22 -11.36
C ASP A 398 -4.02 15.77 -11.46
N PHE A 399 -3.09 15.18 -10.70
CA PHE A 399 -1.71 15.68 -10.58
C PHE A 399 -0.83 15.25 -11.75
N GLY A 400 -0.89 13.97 -12.13
CA GLY A 400 -0.07 13.46 -13.22
C GLY A 400 -0.01 11.94 -13.31
N LEU A 401 0.90 11.47 -14.17
CA LEU A 401 1.15 10.05 -14.41
C LEU A 401 2.33 9.56 -13.57
N ILE A 402 2.24 8.30 -13.13
CA ILE A 402 3.36 7.61 -12.48
C ILE A 402 4.37 7.19 -13.55
N THR A 403 5.36 8.05 -13.78
CA THR A 403 6.51 7.79 -14.65
C THR A 403 7.75 7.42 -13.82
N PRO A 404 8.82 6.87 -14.43
CA PRO A 404 10.07 6.63 -13.71
C PRO A 404 10.66 7.92 -13.12
N GLU A 405 10.50 9.04 -13.83
CA GLU A 405 10.91 10.37 -13.39
C GLU A 405 10.08 10.85 -12.19
N PHE A 406 8.78 10.54 -12.16
CA PHE A 406 7.92 10.84 -11.02
C PHE A 406 8.47 10.27 -9.72
N ALA A 407 8.97 9.03 -9.70
CA ALA A 407 9.54 8.45 -8.47
C ALA A 407 10.77 9.22 -7.95
N LEU A 408 11.59 9.77 -8.85
CA LEU A 408 12.75 10.60 -8.48
C LEU A 408 12.30 11.98 -7.99
N ILE A 409 11.38 12.62 -8.73
CA ILE A 409 10.78 13.90 -8.35
C ILE A 409 10.11 13.77 -6.99
N PHE A 410 9.36 12.70 -6.75
CA PHE A 410 8.71 12.42 -5.49
C PHE A 410 9.70 12.43 -4.32
N ILE A 411 10.82 11.72 -4.43
CA ILE A 411 11.87 11.75 -3.37
C ILE A 411 12.39 13.17 -3.16
N LEU A 412 12.71 13.89 -4.24
CA LEU A 412 13.24 15.25 -4.17
C LEU A 412 12.24 16.23 -3.54
N GLU A 413 10.97 16.14 -3.90
CA GLU A 413 9.90 16.99 -3.34
C GLU A 413 9.72 16.76 -1.84
N ASN A 414 9.71 15.52 -1.36
CA ASN A 414 9.61 15.25 0.09
C ASN A 414 10.84 15.77 0.86
N ILE A 415 12.06 15.62 0.30
CA ILE A 415 13.27 16.20 0.91
C ILE A 415 13.19 17.74 0.93
N ASN A 416 12.81 18.35 -0.19
CA ASN A 416 12.65 19.80 -0.31
C ASN A 416 11.59 20.33 0.65
N PHE A 417 10.49 19.61 0.83
CA PHE A 417 9.41 19.95 1.74
C PHE A 417 9.90 19.95 3.20
N ILE A 418 10.57 18.88 3.64
CA ILE A 418 11.17 18.81 4.99
C ILE A 418 12.18 19.96 5.18
N MET A 419 13.04 20.22 4.19
CA MET A 419 14.05 21.28 4.25
C MET A 419 13.40 22.67 4.34
N LEU A 420 12.39 22.94 3.51
CA LEU A 420 11.65 24.20 3.49
C LEU A 420 10.94 24.46 4.82
N LEU A 421 10.29 23.44 5.40
CA LEU A 421 9.68 23.55 6.71
C LEU A 421 10.73 23.82 7.79
N THR A 422 11.86 23.11 7.75
CA THR A 422 12.96 23.30 8.71
C THR A 422 13.50 24.73 8.68
N CYS A 423 13.79 25.27 7.48
CA CYS A 423 14.31 26.62 7.32
C CYS A 423 13.32 27.69 7.80
N ASN A 424 12.03 27.55 7.44
CA ASN A 424 11.01 28.54 7.82
C ASN A 424 10.66 28.51 9.31
N ILE A 425 10.61 27.34 9.93
CA ILE A 425 10.35 27.24 11.37
C ILE A 425 11.55 27.80 12.15
N ASN A 426 12.79 27.50 11.74
CA ASN A 426 13.96 28.05 12.41
C ASN A 426 14.04 29.57 12.29
N SER A 427 13.74 30.14 11.12
CA SER A 427 13.72 31.59 10.95
C SER A 427 12.64 32.26 11.81
N LEU A 428 11.47 31.62 11.98
CA LEU A 428 10.42 32.10 12.89
C LEU A 428 10.86 32.07 14.36
N VAL A 429 11.59 31.02 14.78
CA VAL A 429 12.10 30.88 16.15
C VAL A 429 13.25 31.85 16.45
N GLU A 430 14.10 32.19 15.46
CA GLU A 430 15.18 33.17 15.64
C GLU A 430 14.67 34.63 15.71
N ILE A 431 13.48 34.90 15.18
CA ILE A 431 12.84 36.23 15.20
C ILE A 431 11.99 36.44 16.47
N SER A 432 11.57 35.36 17.15
CA SER A 432 10.79 35.39 18.41
C SER A 432 11.68 35.40 19.65
#